data_AF-A0A498I9U3-F1
#
_entry.id   AF-A0A498I9U3-F1
#
_cell.length_a   1.000
_cell.length_b   1.000
_cell.length_c   1.000
_cell.angle_alpha   90.00
_cell.angle_beta   90.00
_cell.angle_gamma   90.00
#
_symmetry.space_group_name_H-M   'P 1'
#
loop_
_entity.id
_entity.type
_entity.pdbx_description
1 polymer ?
#
loop_
_entity_poly.entity_id
_entity_poly.type
_entity_poly.pdbx_seq_one_letter_code
_entity_poly.pdbx_strand_id
1 'polypeptide(L)'
;MTWMHLTEVDRIPPPPLVKERFCTKLEKDYYAAALSCITTQNLGELQAFSKTAWLKLFKENAERFQNDTFVRLVDEGILVNRSDRSNPVFQNLMAACGEVDRIRLAGVAGSTRETVSTTQTEPAINSKMYFSA
;
A
#
# COMPACT_ATOMS: atom_id res chain seq x y z
N MET A 1 -9.15 -13.66 24.65
CA MET A 1 -9.50 -14.54 23.51
C MET A 1 -8.27 -14.70 22.63
N THR A 2 -7.75 -15.92 22.47
CA THR A 2 -6.62 -16.22 21.56
C THR A 2 -7.14 -16.89 20.28
N TRP A 3 -6.42 -16.73 19.16
CA TRP A 3 -6.82 -17.28 17.84
C TRP A 3 -7.19 -18.77 17.88
N MET A 4 -6.49 -19.56 18.70
CA MET A 4 -6.77 -21.00 18.88
C MET A 4 -8.17 -21.28 19.43
N HIS A 5 -8.68 -20.45 20.35
CA HIS A 5 -10.02 -20.64 20.92
C HIS A 5 -11.17 -20.36 19.92
N LEU A 6 -10.90 -19.76 18.76
CA LEU A 6 -11.91 -19.50 17.73
C LEU A 6 -11.91 -20.57 16.65
N THR A 7 -10.74 -21.12 16.32
CA THR A 7 -10.60 -22.19 15.32
C THR A 7 -11.12 -23.54 15.80
N GLU A 8 -11.16 -23.78 17.11
CA GLU A 8 -11.65 -25.05 17.69
C GLU A 8 -13.18 -25.15 17.75
N VAL A 9 -13.92 -24.06 17.49
CA VAL A 9 -15.38 -23.99 17.74
C VAL A 9 -16.18 -23.63 16.48
N ASP A 10 -15.60 -23.72 15.28
CA ASP A 10 -16.21 -23.28 14.00
C ASP A 10 -16.77 -21.84 14.05
N ARG A 11 -16.22 -21.01 14.95
CA ARG A 11 -16.65 -19.62 15.10
C ARG A 11 -15.87 -18.76 14.14
N ILE A 12 -16.60 -17.95 13.35
CA ILE A 12 -15.99 -16.92 12.52
C ILE A 12 -15.24 -15.94 13.45
N PRO A 13 -13.91 -15.81 13.33
CA PRO A 13 -13.15 -14.89 14.16
C PRO A 13 -13.54 -13.44 13.87
N PRO A 14 -13.50 -12.56 14.88
CA PRO A 14 -13.86 -11.16 14.72
C PRO A 14 -12.85 -10.46 13.78
N PRO A 15 -13.29 -9.47 12.97
CA PRO A 15 -12.46 -8.84 11.95
C PRO A 15 -11.11 -8.31 12.44
N PRO A 16 -10.99 -7.66 13.62
CA PRO A 16 -9.70 -7.21 14.12
C PRO A 16 -8.67 -8.34 14.31
N LEU A 17 -9.11 -9.54 14.74
CA LEU A 17 -8.21 -10.68 14.92
C LEU A 17 -7.76 -11.26 13.58
N VAL A 18 -8.65 -11.30 12.58
CA VAL A 18 -8.28 -11.70 11.21
C VAL A 18 -7.25 -10.76 10.63
N LYS A 19 -7.46 -9.44 10.78
CA LYS A 19 -6.54 -8.41 10.31
C LYS A 19 -5.18 -8.47 10.99
N GLU A 20 -5.14 -8.64 12.31
CA GLU A 20 -3.87 -8.74 13.03
C GLU A 20 -3.08 -9.99 12.61
N ARG A 21 -3.76 -11.14 12.46
CA ARG A 21 -3.11 -12.36 11.97
C ARG A 21 -2.59 -12.18 10.55
N PHE A 22 -3.37 -11.54 9.69
CA PHE A 22 -2.96 -11.20 8.33
C PHE A 22 -1.70 -10.32 8.33
N CYS A 23 -1.68 -9.21 9.09
CA CYS A 23 -0.52 -8.33 9.21
C CYS A 23 0.71 -9.06 9.75
N THR A 24 0.54 -9.88 10.80
CA THR A 24 1.63 -10.70 11.38
C THR A 24 2.23 -11.68 10.36
N LYS A 25 1.42 -12.19 9.42
CA LYS A 25 1.91 -13.06 8.36
C LYS A 25 2.66 -12.28 7.28
N LEU A 26 2.18 -11.09 6.90
CA LEU A 26 2.89 -10.21 5.97
C LEU A 26 4.24 -9.72 6.52
N GLU A 27 4.29 -9.34 7.79
CA GLU A 27 5.51 -8.93 8.49
C GLU A 27 6.59 -10.02 8.45
N LYS A 28 6.17 -11.29 8.37
CA LYS A 28 7.04 -12.48 8.28
C LYS A 28 7.21 -13.02 6.87
N ASP A 29 6.82 -12.26 5.84
CA ASP A 29 6.88 -12.66 4.43
C ASP A 29 6.12 -13.95 4.09
N TYR A 30 5.13 -14.33 4.90
CA TYR A 30 4.30 -15.51 4.69
C TYR A 30 3.01 -15.18 3.92
N TYR A 31 3.16 -14.80 2.64
CA TYR A 31 2.09 -14.30 1.78
C TYR A 31 0.92 -15.28 1.59
N ALA A 32 1.20 -16.53 1.23
CA ALA A 32 0.18 -17.57 1.06
C ALA A 32 -0.64 -17.78 2.35
N ALA A 33 0.04 -17.79 3.51
CA ALA A 33 -0.61 -17.93 4.81
C ALA A 33 -1.41 -16.69 5.20
N ALA A 34 -0.99 -15.49 4.77
CA ALA A 34 -1.75 -14.26 4.95
C ALA A 34 -3.07 -14.33 4.16
N LEU A 35 -3.00 -14.70 2.88
CA LEU A 35 -4.19 -14.85 2.03
C LEU A 35 -5.15 -15.93 2.54
N SER A 36 -4.63 -17.04 3.04
CA SER A 36 -5.45 -18.08 3.67
C SER A 36 -6.27 -17.57 4.86
N CYS A 37 -5.82 -16.54 5.58
CA CYS A 37 -6.57 -15.94 6.69
C CYS A 37 -7.89 -15.30 6.25
N ILE A 38 -8.02 -14.93 4.97
CA ILE A 38 -9.21 -14.25 4.44
C ILE A 38 -10.01 -15.09 3.45
N THR A 39 -9.43 -16.14 2.86
CA THR A 39 -10.13 -17.00 1.89
C THR A 39 -10.80 -18.21 2.52
N THR A 40 -10.33 -18.68 3.69
CA THR A 40 -10.82 -19.90 4.33
C THR A 40 -12.13 -19.74 5.12
N GLN A 41 -12.61 -18.50 5.27
CA GLN A 41 -13.73 -18.19 6.14
C GLN A 41 -14.84 -17.51 5.35
N ASN A 42 -16.10 -17.91 5.61
CA ASN A 42 -17.27 -17.22 5.11
C ASN A 42 -17.41 -15.89 5.87
N LEU A 43 -16.50 -14.95 5.58
CA LEU A 43 -16.47 -13.58 6.07
C LEU A 43 -17.64 -12.82 5.41
N GLY A 44 -18.87 -13.26 5.69
CA GLY A 44 -20.09 -12.73 5.13
C GLY A 44 -20.19 -11.22 5.37
N GLU A 45 -20.38 -10.49 4.26
CA GLU A 45 -20.73 -9.05 4.17
C GLU A 45 -20.13 -8.15 5.26
N LEU A 46 -18.91 -7.67 5.04
CA LEU A 46 -18.21 -6.88 6.06
C LEU A 46 -17.63 -5.61 5.44
N GLN A 47 -18.31 -4.48 5.68
CA GLN A 47 -17.73 -3.13 5.61
C GLN A 47 -16.32 -3.08 6.23
N ALA A 48 -16.06 -3.91 7.24
CA ALA A 48 -14.76 -4.08 7.88
C ALA A 48 -13.63 -4.55 6.94
N PHE A 49 -13.95 -5.17 5.80
CA PHE A 49 -13.01 -5.62 4.76
C PHE A 49 -13.24 -4.91 3.42
N SER A 50 -13.80 -3.70 3.45
CA SER A 50 -13.84 -2.81 2.29
C SER A 50 -12.42 -2.42 1.84
N LYS A 51 -12.28 -2.01 0.59
CA LYS A 51 -11.01 -1.45 0.06
C LYS A 51 -10.45 -0.34 0.95
N THR A 52 -11.29 0.58 1.39
CA THR A 52 -10.90 1.68 2.29
C THR A 52 -10.41 1.16 3.65
N ALA A 53 -11.05 0.11 4.19
CA ALA A 53 -10.62 -0.50 5.43
C ALA A 53 -9.25 -1.21 5.30
N TRP A 54 -8.94 -1.79 4.14
CA TRP A 54 -7.62 -2.32 3.84
C TRP A 54 -6.56 -1.22 3.72
N LEU A 55 -6.84 -0.15 2.97
CA LEU A 55 -5.93 0.99 2.85
C LEU A 55 -5.62 1.63 4.21
N LYS A 56 -6.64 1.78 5.06
CA LYS A 56 -6.46 2.26 6.44
C LYS A 56 -5.55 1.33 7.24
N LEU A 57 -5.80 0.02 7.19
CA LEU A 57 -4.98 -0.97 7.89
C LEU A 57 -3.52 -0.92 7.44
N PHE A 58 -3.27 -0.81 6.13
CA PHE A 58 -1.93 -0.71 5.57
C PHE A 58 -1.19 0.54 6.04
N LYS A 59 -1.90 1.68 6.08
CA LYS A 59 -1.35 2.93 6.59
C LYS A 59 -1.00 2.86 8.07
N GLU A 60 -1.86 2.22 8.87
CA GLU A 60 -1.69 2.08 10.33
C GLU A 60 -0.57 1.09 10.73
N ASN A 61 -0.11 0.25 9.79
CA ASN A 61 0.90 -0.78 10.02
C ASN A 61 2.09 -0.63 9.06
N ALA A 62 2.26 0.54 8.44
CA ALA A 62 3.21 0.75 7.36
C ALA A 62 4.66 0.44 7.78
N GLU A 63 4.99 0.70 9.04
CA GLU A 63 6.28 0.43 9.67
C GLU A 63 6.61 -1.05 9.83
N ARG A 64 5.59 -1.93 9.80
CA ARG A 64 5.76 -3.39 9.91
C ARG A 64 6.08 -4.05 8.57
N PHE A 65 5.85 -3.35 7.45
CA PHE A 65 5.91 -3.93 6.12
C PHE A 65 7.16 -3.51 5.35
N GLN A 66 7.75 -4.47 4.64
CA GLN A 66 8.82 -4.20 3.67
C GLN A 66 8.30 -3.39 2.48
N ASN A 67 9.20 -2.70 1.78
CA ASN A 67 8.83 -1.85 0.64
C ASN A 67 8.09 -2.60 -0.47
N ASP A 68 8.42 -3.87 -0.71
CA ASP A 68 7.85 -4.71 -1.77
C ASP A 68 6.71 -5.62 -1.30
N THR A 69 6.29 -5.53 -0.02
CA THR A 69 5.27 -6.41 0.57
C THR A 69 4.00 -6.50 -0.27
N PHE A 70 3.48 -5.38 -0.78
CA PHE A 70 2.22 -5.36 -1.53
C PHE A 70 2.37 -5.90 -2.95
N VAL A 71 3.53 -5.70 -3.58
CA VAL A 71 3.84 -6.30 -4.89
C VAL A 71 3.88 -7.81 -4.75
N ARG A 72 4.64 -8.33 -3.78
CA ARG A 72 4.73 -9.77 -3.50
C ARG A 72 3.39 -10.39 -3.14
N LEU A 73 2.56 -9.66 -2.39
CA LEU A 73 1.21 -10.10 -2.04
C LEU A 73 0.28 -10.20 -3.26
N VAL A 74 0.39 -9.28 -4.22
CA VAL A 74 -0.37 -9.33 -5.47
C VAL A 74 0.07 -10.52 -6.32
N ASP A 75 1.38 -10.74 -6.44
CA ASP A 75 1.95 -11.87 -7.18
C ASP A 75 1.45 -13.21 -6.61
N GLU A 76 1.48 -13.36 -5.28
CA GLU A 76 0.93 -14.54 -4.60
C GLU A 76 -0.59 -14.67 -4.83
N GLY A 77 -1.30 -13.54 -4.86
CA GLY A 77 -2.74 -13.47 -5.14
C GLY A 77 -3.12 -14.03 -6.52
N ILE A 78 -2.23 -13.96 -7.50
CA ILE A 78 -2.45 -14.55 -8.84
C ILE A 78 -2.47 -16.09 -8.78
N LEU A 79 -1.80 -16.69 -7.79
CA LEU A 79 -1.72 -18.14 -7.63
C LEU A 79 -2.92 -18.73 -6.86
N VAL A 80 -3.72 -17.89 -6.20
CA VAL A 80 -4.90 -18.30 -5.43
C VAL A 80 -5.96 -18.96 -6.30
N ASN A 81 -6.74 -19.91 -5.77
CA ASN A 81 -7.77 -20.62 -6.54
C ASN A 81 -8.84 -19.68 -7.11
N ARG A 82 -9.49 -20.07 -8.21
CA ARG A 82 -10.51 -19.24 -8.89
C ARG A 82 -11.72 -18.93 -8.01
N SER A 83 -12.15 -19.88 -7.18
CA SER A 83 -13.23 -19.68 -6.20
C SER A 83 -12.91 -18.53 -5.24
N ASP A 84 -11.70 -18.52 -4.72
CA ASP A 84 -11.26 -17.57 -3.70
C ASP A 84 -11.04 -16.18 -4.31
N ARG A 85 -10.65 -16.11 -5.59
CA ARG A 85 -10.57 -14.85 -6.35
C ARG A 85 -11.92 -14.19 -6.59
N SER A 86 -13.02 -14.95 -6.56
CA SER A 86 -14.37 -14.38 -6.61
C SER A 86 -14.85 -13.83 -5.26
N ASN A 87 -14.08 -14.04 -4.17
CA ASN A 87 -14.41 -13.49 -2.87
C ASN A 87 -14.28 -11.95 -2.89
N PRO A 88 -15.33 -11.19 -2.54
CA PRO A 88 -15.27 -9.73 -2.55
C PRO A 88 -14.24 -9.14 -1.57
N VAL A 89 -13.94 -9.83 -0.47
CA VAL A 89 -12.87 -9.45 0.47
C VAL A 89 -11.50 -9.52 -0.21
N PHE A 90 -11.26 -10.59 -0.97
CA PHE A 90 -10.03 -10.76 -1.74
C PHE A 90 -9.92 -9.70 -2.85
N GLN A 91 -11.00 -9.43 -3.57
CA GLN A 91 -11.02 -8.40 -4.61
C GLN A 91 -10.73 -7.01 -4.04
N ASN A 92 -11.34 -6.66 -2.90
CA ASN A 92 -11.08 -5.41 -2.21
C ASN A 92 -9.62 -5.30 -1.74
N LEU A 93 -9.03 -6.41 -1.28
CA LEU A 93 -7.62 -6.47 -0.91
C LEU A 93 -6.71 -6.18 -2.11
N MET A 94 -6.90 -6.90 -3.23
CA MET A 94 -6.08 -6.71 -4.43
C MET A 94 -6.21 -5.28 -4.99
N ALA A 95 -7.42 -4.72 -4.96
CA ALA A 95 -7.66 -3.33 -5.35
C ALA A 95 -6.97 -2.32 -4.43
N ALA A 96 -6.86 -2.60 -3.12
CA ALA A 96 -6.13 -1.76 -2.17
C ALA A 96 -4.61 -1.86 -2.40
N CYS A 97 -4.07 -3.05 -2.62
CA CYS A 97 -2.64 -3.24 -2.92
C CYS A 97 -2.20 -2.43 -4.15
N GLY A 98 -2.94 -2.56 -5.26
CA GLY A 98 -2.62 -1.80 -6.48
C GLY A 98 -2.77 -0.27 -6.32
N GLU A 99 -3.52 0.22 -5.33
CA GLU A 99 -3.58 1.65 -5.02
C GLU A 99 -2.37 2.13 -4.20
N VAL A 100 -1.90 1.33 -3.24
CA VAL A 100 -0.67 1.65 -2.50
C VAL A 100 0.51 1.80 -3.46
N ASP A 101 0.63 0.91 -4.44
CA ASP A 101 1.70 0.98 -5.45
C ASP A 101 1.59 2.25 -6.30
N ARG A 102 0.37 2.64 -6.71
CA ARG A 102 0.14 3.91 -7.43
C ARG A 102 0.50 5.13 -6.59
N ILE A 103 0.14 5.16 -5.30
CA ILE A 103 0.47 6.27 -4.40
C ILE A 103 1.98 6.40 -4.24
N ARG A 104 2.70 5.29 -4.08
CA ARG A 104 4.17 5.29 -4.00
C ARG A 104 4.82 5.78 -5.29
N LEU A 105 4.35 5.32 -6.45
CA LEU A 105 4.85 5.78 -7.75
C LEU A 105 4.58 7.28 -7.98
N ALA A 106 3.42 7.78 -7.57
CA ALA A 106 3.08 9.21 -7.65
C ALA A 106 3.92 10.07 -6.70
N GLY A 107 4.24 9.57 -5.50
CA GLY A 107 5.12 10.25 -4.54
C GLY A 107 6.56 10.39 -5.03
N VAL A 108 7.07 9.41 -5.79
CA VAL A 108 8.41 9.47 -6.41
C VAL A 108 8.44 10.48 -7.56
N ALA A 109 7.38 10.58 -8.36
CA ALA A 109 7.29 11.55 -9.46
C ALA A 109 7.18 13.01 -8.99
N GLY A 110 6.72 13.25 -7.75
CA GLY A 110 6.62 14.58 -7.14
C GLY A 110 7.91 15.12 -6.52
N SER A 111 8.98 14.33 -6.44
CA SER A 111 10.25 14.72 -5.81
C SER A 111 11.31 15.15 -6.83
N THR A 112 10.95 16.07 -7.73
CA THR A 112 11.95 16.76 -8.56
C THR A 112 11.79 18.27 -8.46
N ARG A 113 12.83 18.89 -7.86
CA ARG A 113 13.29 20.28 -8.01
C ARG A 113 12.62 21.37 -7.16
N GLU A 114 13.17 21.55 -5.97
CA GLU A 114 13.60 22.90 -5.60
C GLU A 114 14.79 23.30 -6.50
N THR A 115 14.52 24.10 -7.53
CA THR A 115 15.53 24.99 -8.10
C THR A 115 15.03 26.40 -7.91
N VAL A 116 15.53 27.04 -6.86
CA VAL A 116 15.42 28.50 -6.66
C VAL A 116 16.17 29.15 -7.82
N SER A 117 15.44 29.61 -8.83
CA SER A 117 15.98 30.52 -9.84
C SER A 117 16.03 31.91 -9.22
N THR A 118 17.18 32.29 -8.68
CA THR A 118 17.51 33.70 -8.44
C THR A 118 18.04 34.26 -9.76
N THR A 119 17.16 34.86 -10.57
CA THR A 119 17.60 35.71 -11.69
C THR A 119 18.17 36.99 -11.11
N GLN A 120 19.50 37.08 -11.05
CA GLN A 120 20.21 38.31 -10.74
C GLN A 120 20.17 39.20 -12.00
N THR A 121 19.48 40.34 -11.89
CA THR A 121 19.39 41.36 -12.93
C THR A 121 20.66 42.21 -12.90
N GLU A 122 21.50 42.16 -13.94
CA GLU A 122 22.59 43.12 -14.14
C GLU A 122 22.06 44.41 -14.81
N PRO A 123 22.47 45.62 -14.37
CA PRO A 123 22.18 46.86 -15.08
C PRO A 123 23.27 47.16 -16.13
N ALA A 124 22.83 47.55 -17.33
CA ALA A 124 23.72 47.98 -18.41
C ALA A 124 24.33 49.36 -18.10
N ILE A 125 25.67 49.45 -18.02
CA ILE A 125 26.40 50.72 -17.97
C ILE A 125 26.88 51.07 -19.37
N ASN A 126 26.28 52.12 -19.94
CA ASN A 126 26.79 52.84 -21.12
C ASN A 126 28.11 53.54 -20.79
N SER A 127 29.15 53.33 -21.60
CA SER A 127 30.25 54.30 -21.70
C SER A 127 30.78 54.38 -23.13
N LYS A 128 30.73 55.61 -23.67
CA LYS A 128 31.23 56.02 -24.99
C LYS A 128 32.76 56.02 -24.95
N MET A 129 33.42 55.41 -25.94
CA MET A 129 34.82 55.75 -26.26
C MET A 129 34.87 56.52 -27.57
N TYR A 130 35.19 57.81 -27.46
CA TYR A 130 35.82 58.57 -28.51
C TYR A 130 37.29 58.15 -28.58
N PHE A 131 37.82 57.90 -29.78
CA PHE A 131 39.23 58.14 -30.05
C PHE A 131 39.41 58.65 -31.48
N SER A 132 40.00 59.84 -31.56
CA SER A 132 40.42 60.55 -32.77
C SER A 132 41.69 59.93 -33.34
N ALA A 133 41.89 60.09 -34.64
CA ALA A 133 43.18 60.15 -35.30
C ALA A 133 43.19 61.35 -36.24
#